data_AF-A0A0C1S980-F1
#
_entry.id   AF-A0A0C1S980-F1
#
_cell.length_a   1.000
_cell.length_b   1.000
_cell.length_c   1.000
_cell.angle_alpha   90.00
_cell.angle_beta   90.00
_cell.angle_gamma   90.00
#
_symmetry.space_group_name_H-M   'P 1'
#
loop_
_entity.id
_entity.type
_entity.pdbx_description
1 polymer ?
#
loop_
_entity_poly.entity_id
_entity_poly.type
_entity_poly.pdbx_seq_one_letter_code
_entity_poly.pdbx_strand_id
1 'polypeptide(L)'
;MNVKINSLIEINQILAIYDDRRFFKIGDPFIPHTKIVVKVISHSQEKKIQIIKFRRRKHSRKKQGHRQKFTMIKVKKLFQQKDKKWRTKEQAVLQEMEEILNQKD
;
A
#
# COMPACT_ATOMS: atom_id res chain seq x y z
N MET A 1 -1.55 -14.60 9.28
CA MET A 1 -0.55 -14.59 8.19
C MET A 1 0.72 -15.27 8.72
N ASN A 2 1.18 -16.35 8.11
CA ASN A 2 2.43 -17.02 8.50
C ASN A 2 3.58 -16.38 7.71
N VAL A 3 4.17 -15.33 8.26
CA VAL A 3 5.29 -14.61 7.63
C VAL A 3 6.49 -14.70 8.54
N LYS A 4 7.69 -14.84 7.97
CA LYS A 4 8.93 -14.88 8.76
C LYS A 4 9.27 -13.49 9.29
N ILE A 5 9.72 -13.41 10.54
CA ILE A 5 10.26 -12.17 11.13
C ILE A 5 11.45 -11.67 10.28
N ASN A 6 11.59 -10.35 10.17
CA ASN A 6 12.56 -9.64 9.31
C ASN A 6 12.33 -9.72 7.80
N SER A 7 11.28 -10.38 7.33
CA SER A 7 10.94 -10.36 5.91
C SER A 7 10.49 -8.97 5.44
N LEU A 8 10.60 -8.75 4.13
CA LEU A 8 10.05 -7.60 3.44
C LEU A 8 8.71 -7.98 2.81
N ILE A 9 7.72 -7.11 2.94
CA ILE A 9 6.40 -7.25 2.33
C ILE A 9 6.12 -5.98 1.54
N GLU A 10 5.48 -6.12 0.38
CA GLU A 10 4.99 -5.01 -0.43
C GLU A 10 3.48 -4.83 -0.21
N ILE A 11 3.06 -3.58 0.02
CA ILE A 11 1.65 -3.18 0.13
C ILE A 11 1.33 -2.33 -1.10
N ASN A 12 0.44 -2.84 -1.94
CA ASN A 12 0.08 -2.23 -3.23
C ASN A 12 -1.25 -1.46 -3.18
N GLN A 13 -2.06 -1.69 -2.15
CA GLN A 13 -3.35 -1.03 -1.97
C GLN A 13 -3.16 0.28 -1.21
N ILE A 14 -3.05 1.37 -1.96
CA ILE A 14 -2.78 2.71 -1.41
C ILE A 14 -3.89 3.64 -1.84
N LEU A 15 -4.54 4.28 -0.87
CA LEU A 15 -5.69 5.16 -1.09
C LEU A 15 -5.28 6.62 -1.31
N ALA A 16 -4.29 7.11 -0.57
CA ALA A 16 -3.87 8.51 -0.64
C ALA A 16 -2.37 8.66 -0.33
N ILE A 17 -1.75 9.68 -0.91
CA ILE A 17 -0.38 10.10 -0.65
C ILE A 17 -0.39 11.60 -0.37
N TYR A 18 0.30 12.00 0.69
CA TYR A 18 0.43 13.40 1.10
C TYR A 18 1.90 13.73 1.34
N ASP A 19 2.33 14.89 0.84
CA ASP A 19 3.61 15.54 1.14
C ASP A 19 3.32 17.01 1.51
N ASP A 20 3.95 17.47 2.60
CA ASP A 20 3.78 18.81 3.19
C ASP A 20 4.01 19.94 2.18
N ARG A 21 4.72 19.67 1.08
CA ARG A 21 5.06 20.63 0.01
C ARG A 21 3.98 20.84 -1.06
N ARG A 22 2.70 20.61 -0.72
CA ARG A 22 1.49 20.73 -1.57
C ARG A 22 1.21 19.57 -2.54
N PHE A 23 1.85 18.41 -2.37
CA PHE A 23 1.51 17.25 -3.19
C PHE A 23 0.52 16.35 -2.44
N PHE A 24 -0.74 16.38 -2.86
CA PHE A 24 -1.78 15.49 -2.35
C PHE A 24 -2.43 14.73 -3.50
N LYS A 25 -2.33 13.41 -3.48
CA LYS A 25 -2.91 12.52 -4.49
C LYS A 25 -3.92 11.60 -3.81
N ILE A 26 -5.16 11.63 -4.26
CA ILE A 26 -6.22 10.70 -3.88
C ILE A 26 -6.36 9.67 -5.00
N GLY A 27 -6.53 8.40 -4.63
CA GLY A 27 -6.82 7.30 -5.55
C GLY A 27 -8.31 7.14 -5.81
N ASP A 28 -8.64 6.55 -6.95
CA ASP A 28 -10.01 6.19 -7.34
C ASP A 28 -9.96 4.82 -8.03
N PRO A 29 -10.13 3.67 -7.33
CA PRO A 29 -10.20 3.44 -5.88
C PRO A 29 -8.83 3.32 -5.19
N PHE A 30 -7.74 3.08 -5.94
CA PHE A 30 -6.36 3.04 -5.45
C PHE A 30 -5.45 3.84 -6.37
N ILE A 31 -4.27 4.24 -5.88
CA ILE A 31 -3.28 4.93 -6.70
C ILE A 31 -2.48 3.88 -7.50
N PRO A 32 -2.49 3.93 -8.85
CA PRO A 32 -1.76 2.96 -9.66
C PRO A 32 -0.23 3.12 -9.50
N HIS A 33 0.49 2.04 -9.79
CA HIS A 33 1.96 1.99 -9.83
C HIS A 33 2.67 2.53 -8.57
N THR A 34 2.01 2.38 -7.41
CA THR A 34 2.57 2.77 -6.12
C THR A 34 2.70 1.55 -5.23
N LYS A 35 3.82 1.43 -4.52
CA LYS A 35 4.05 0.35 -3.55
C LYS A 35 4.73 0.87 -2.29
N ILE A 36 4.31 0.34 -1.14
CA ILE A 36 4.96 0.59 0.15
C ILE A 36 5.71 -0.68 0.54
N VAL A 37 7.01 -0.56 0.75
CA VAL A 37 7.83 -1.65 1.30
C VAL A 37 7.86 -1.54 2.81
N VAL A 38 7.42 -2.60 3.47
CA VAL A 38 7.43 -2.72 4.94
C VAL A 38 8.30 -3.89 5.38
N LYS A 39 8.83 -3.82 6.59
CA LYS A 39 9.58 -4.89 7.24
C LYS A 39 8.78 -5.46 8.40
N VAL A 40 8.67 -6.78 8.49
CA VAL A 40 8.08 -7.45 9.64
C VAL A 40 9.04 -7.40 10.82
N ILE A 41 8.60 -6.81 11.94
CA ILE A 41 9.39 -6.70 13.17
C ILE A 41 9.14 -7.90 14.07
N SER A 42 7.86 -8.21 14.35
CA SER A 42 7.49 -9.29 15.27
C SER A 42 6.04 -9.72 15.08
N HIS A 43 5.73 -10.91 15.60
CA HIS A 43 4.37 -11.39 15.78
C HIS A 43 4.07 -11.44 17.27
N SER A 44 2.95 -10.87 17.67
CA SER A 44 2.56 -10.83 19.08
C SER A 44 1.06 -11.03 19.22
N GLN A 45 0.62 -11.12 20.47
CA GLN A 45 -0.79 -11.23 20.83
C GLN A 45 -1.18 -10.01 21.64
N GLU A 46 -2.37 -9.48 21.35
CA GLU A 46 -2.94 -8.40 22.14
C GLU A 46 -3.23 -8.83 23.58
N LYS A 47 -3.53 -7.84 24.41
CA LYS A 47 -4.02 -8.06 25.76
C LYS A 47 -5.26 -8.95 25.71
N LYS A 48 -5.42 -9.81 26.72
CA LYS A 48 -6.52 -10.77 26.77
C LYS A 48 -7.85 -10.02 26.87
N ILE A 49 -8.70 -10.18 25.86
CA ILE A 49 -10.08 -9.72 25.90
C ILE A 49 -10.90 -10.82 26.56
N GLN A 50 -11.64 -10.48 27.63
CA GLN A 50 -12.53 -11.41 28.29
C GLN A 50 -13.94 -11.29 27.71
N ILE A 51 -14.40 -12.36 27.07
CA ILE A 51 -15.75 -12.45 26.51
C ILE A 51 -16.61 -13.21 27.51
N ILE A 52 -17.58 -12.53 28.10
CA ILE A 52 -18.54 -13.12 29.04
C ILE A 52 -19.91 -13.15 28.37
N LYS A 53 -20.47 -14.34 28.18
CA LYS A 53 -21.84 -14.53 27.72
C LYS A 53 -22.67 -15.02 28.89
N PHE A 54 -23.66 -14.24 29.30
CA PHE A 54 -24.53 -14.56 30.44
C PHE A 54 -26.00 -14.45 30.04
N ARG A 55 -26.81 -15.41 30.47
CA ARG A 55 -28.27 -15.35 30.38
C ARG A 55 -28.87 -15.44 31.78
N ARG A 56 -29.63 -14.41 32.17
CA ARG A 56 -30.24 -14.31 33.51
C ARG A 56 -31.23 -15.45 33.75
N ARG A 57 -31.26 -16.01 34.97
CA ARG A 57 -32.19 -17.08 35.42
C ARG A 57 -32.16 -18.38 34.61
N LYS A 58 -31.16 -18.58 33.75
CA LYS A 58 -30.99 -19.81 32.94
C LYS A 58 -29.78 -20.64 33.37
N HIS A 59 -29.18 -20.34 34.53
CA HIS A 59 -27.93 -20.93 35.01
C HIS A 59 -26.84 -21.00 33.92
N SER A 60 -26.84 -20.03 33.00
CA SER A 60 -25.97 -20.01 31.82
C SER A 60 -25.00 -18.84 31.90
N ARG A 61 -23.73 -19.16 32.15
CA ARG A 61 -22.61 -18.22 32.13
C ARG A 61 -21.43 -18.90 31.45
N LYS A 62 -20.97 -18.35 30.34
CA LYS A 62 -19.73 -18.75 29.67
C LYS A 62 -18.72 -17.62 29.76
N LYS A 63 -17.47 -17.96 30.10
CA LYS A 63 -16.33 -17.05 30.08
C LYS A 63 -15.31 -17.62 29.10
N GLN A 64 -14.91 -16.82 28.12
CA GLN A 64 -13.88 -17.19 27.15
C GLN A 64 -12.88 -16.06 27.03
N GLY A 65 -11.59 -16.40 26.87
CA GLY A 65 -10.59 -15.42 26.50
C GLY A 65 -10.43 -15.38 24.99
N HIS A 66 -10.26 -14.18 24.43
CA HIS A 66 -9.71 -13.99 23.09
C HIS A 66 -8.41 -13.21 23.18
N ARG A 67 -7.41 -13.64 22.41
CA ARG A 67 -6.15 -12.92 22.23
C ARG A 67 -5.93 -12.79 20.73
N GLN A 68 -6.15 -11.59 20.22
CA GLN A 68 -5.97 -11.34 18.80
C GLN A 68 -4.48 -11.38 18.47
N LYS A 69 -4.10 -12.22 17.50
CA LYS A 69 -2.74 -12.24 16.96
C LYS A 69 -2.58 -11.05 16.02
N PHE A 70 -1.51 -10.30 16.17
CA PHE A 70 -1.15 -9.21 15.27
C PHE A 70 0.31 -9.28 14.84
N THR A 71 0.63 -8.56 13.78
CA THR A 71 1.99 -8.46 13.26
C THR A 71 2.42 -7.01 13.29
N MET A 72 3.55 -6.74 13.95
CA MET A 72 4.12 -5.41 13.99
C MET A 72 5.02 -5.23 12.76
N ILE A 73 4.74 -4.17 11.99
CA ILE A 73 5.49 -3.84 10.77
C ILE A 73 6.12 -2.46 10.88
N LYS A 74 7.30 -2.29 10.28
CA LYS A 74 7.97 -1.00 10.11
C LYS A 74 7.86 -0.57 8.66
N VAL A 75 7.35 0.64 8.41
CA VAL A 75 7.40 1.23 7.07
C VAL A 75 8.86 1.58 6.74
N LYS A 76 9.34 1.15 5.56
CA LYS A 76 10.69 1.48 5.10
C LYS A 76 10.67 2.60 4.06
N LYS A 77 10.01 2.35 2.93
CA LYS A 77 10.01 3.27 1.79
C LYS A 77 8.70 3.16 1.02
N LEU A 78 8.26 4.30 0.49
CA LEU A 78 7.22 4.40 -0.52
C LEU A 78 7.90 4.55 -1.88
N PHE A 79 7.44 3.78 -2.86
CA PHE A 79 7.88 3.87 -4.25
C PHE A 79 6.69 4.29 -5.12
N GLN A 80 6.92 5.28 -5.98
CA GLN A 80 5.97 5.73 -6.97
C GLN A 80 6.66 5.68 -8.33
N GLN A 81 6.09 4.92 -9.26
CA GLN A 81 6.56 4.95 -10.64
C GLN A 81 5.86 6.10 -11.37
N LYS A 82 6.62 6.85 -12.17
CA LYS A 82 6.05 7.85 -13.07
C LYS A 82 5.53 7.13 -14.31
N ASP A 83 4.31 7.45 -14.72
CA ASP A 83 3.73 6.89 -15.94
C ASP A 83 4.54 7.36 -17.17
N LYS A 84 4.75 6.45 -18.14
CA LYS A 84 5.41 6.79 -19.41
C LYS A 84 4.53 7.79 -20.16
N LYS A 85 5.03 9.00 -20.38
CA LYS A 85 4.40 9.99 -21.24
C LYS A 85 4.50 9.49 -22.69
N TRP A 86 3.37 9.30 -23.37
CA TRP A 86 3.38 9.06 -24.80
C TRP A 86 3.87 10.34 -25.51
N ARG A 87 4.69 10.19 -26.56
CA ARG A 87 5.02 11.31 -27.45
C ARG A 87 3.74 11.75 -28.14
N THR A 88 3.41 13.04 -28.09
CA THR A 88 2.29 13.57 -28.87
C THR A 88 2.54 13.29 -30.35
N LYS A 89 1.51 12.98 -31.16
CA LYS A 89 1.66 12.78 -32.61
C LYS A 89 2.43 13.94 -33.27
N GLU A 90 2.23 15.15 -32.78
CA GLU A 90 2.96 16.37 -33.18
C GLU A 90 4.47 16.28 -32.94
N GLN A 91 4.92 15.69 -31.84
CA GLN A 91 6.34 15.51 -31.50
C GLN A 91 6.99 14.37 -32.29
N ALA A 92 6.22 13.44 -32.85
CA ALA A 92 6.72 12.44 -33.79
C ALA A 92 6.95 13.05 -35.18
N VAL A 93 5.95 13.80 -35.68
CA VAL A 93 6.01 14.47 -36.99
C VAL A 93 7.12 15.53 -37.03
N LEU A 94 7.30 16.33 -35.98
CA LEU A 94 8.38 17.33 -35.94
C LEU A 94 9.78 16.70 -36.01
N GLN A 95 9.96 15.52 -35.41
CA GLN A 95 11.23 14.80 -35.47
C GLN A 95 11.45 14.14 -36.84
N GLU A 96 10.39 13.60 -37.47
CA GLU A 96 10.45 13.13 -38.85
C GLU A 96 10.77 14.28 -39.83
N MET A 97 10.23 15.48 -39.60
CA MET A 97 10.53 16.67 -40.42
C MET A 97 11.96 17.18 -40.25
N GLU A 98 12.50 17.19 -39.02
CA GLU A 98 13.91 17.53 -38.77
C GLU A 98 14.87 16.48 -39.36
N GLU A 99 14.54 15.19 -39.28
CA GLU A 99 15.32 14.11 -39.90
C GLU A 99 15.34 14.22 -41.44
N ILE A 100 14.23 14.62 -42.06
CA ILE A 100 14.17 14.91 -43.51
C ILE A 100 15.03 16.13 -43.88
N LEU A 101 15.01 17.19 -43.07
CA LEU A 101 15.83 18.38 -43.32
C LEU A 101 17.32 18.04 -43.27
N ASN A 102 17.73 17.22 -42.28
CA ASN A 102 19.11 16.83 -42.05
C ASN A 102 19.64 15.78 -43.03
N GLN A 103 18.77 15.21 -43.89
CA GLN A 103 19.12 14.37 -45.04
C GLN A 103 19.20 15.14 -46.36
N LYS A 104 18.84 16.44 -46.35
CA LYS A 104 18.75 17.28 -47.55
C LYS A 104 19.90 18.28 -47.70
N ASP A 105 20.79 18.34 -46.71
CA ASP A 105 22.14 18.92 -46.76
C ASP A 105 23.18 17.81 -46.95
#